data_AF-A0A7C7QSH7-F1
#
_entry.id   AF-A0A7C7QSH7-F1
#
_cell.length_a   1.000
_cell.length_b   1.000
_cell.length_c   1.000
_cell.angle_alpha   90.00
_cell.angle_beta   90.00
_cell.angle_gamma   90.00
#
_symmetry.space_group_name_H-M   'P 1'
#
loop_
_entity.id
_entity.type
_entity.pdbx_description
1 polymer ?
#
loop_
_entity_poly.entity_id
_entity_poly.type
_entity_poly.pdbx_seq_one_letter_code
_entity_poly.pdbx_strand_id
1 'polypeptide(L)'
;FQALRIAVNDELSALSQALPQAVEFLAPQGRLAVISYHSLEDRLVKQFYRRESQDCICPPEVPVCRCHHRATLEIVTKKPITPSELELKANPRCRSAKLRIAARLASGQVVGQAANLSYDKTKQETFNDYQPFKFALPAPQREFG
;
A
#
# COMPACT_ATOMS: atom_id res chain seq x y z
N PHE A 1 -0.88 -24.65 -17.22
CA PHE A 1 -1.08 -23.36 -16.54
C PHE A 1 -1.32 -23.44 -15.02
N GLN A 2 -1.25 -24.61 -14.37
CA GLN A 2 -1.53 -24.72 -12.91
C GLN A 2 -0.39 -24.16 -12.02
N ALA A 3 0.88 -24.26 -12.43
CA ALA A 3 2.01 -23.86 -11.58
C ALA A 3 2.17 -22.34 -11.39
N LEU A 4 1.83 -21.53 -12.40
CA LEU A 4 1.94 -20.06 -12.34
C LEU A 4 0.99 -19.41 -11.33
N ARG A 5 -0.12 -20.07 -10.97
CA ARG A 5 -1.10 -19.51 -10.02
C ARG A 5 -0.69 -19.66 -8.56
N ILE A 6 0.14 -20.63 -8.21
CA ILE A 6 0.62 -20.80 -6.82
C ILE A 6 1.72 -19.77 -6.56
N ALA A 7 2.75 -19.73 -7.41
CA ALA A 7 3.88 -18.80 -7.25
C ALA A 7 3.45 -17.32 -7.26
N VAL A 8 2.62 -16.91 -8.22
CA VAL A 8 2.16 -15.51 -8.31
C VAL A 8 1.26 -15.12 -7.14
N ASN A 9 0.43 -16.05 -6.63
CA ASN A 9 -0.41 -15.76 -5.47
C ASN A 9 0.42 -15.65 -4.18
N ASP A 10 1.45 -16.50 -4.03
CA ASP A 10 2.35 -16.43 -2.88
C ASP A 10 3.17 -15.13 -2.91
N GLU A 11 3.65 -14.70 -4.07
CA GLU A 11 4.36 -13.43 -4.26
C GLU A 11 3.47 -12.21 -3.93
N LEU A 12 2.23 -12.18 -4.43
CA LEU A 12 1.29 -11.09 -4.14
C LEU A 12 0.88 -11.08 -2.66
N SER A 13 0.72 -12.25 -2.04
CA SER A 13 0.42 -12.38 -0.62
C SER A 13 1.58 -11.89 0.22
N ALA A 14 2.81 -12.27 -0.11
CA ALA A 14 4.02 -11.78 0.55
C ALA A 14 4.14 -10.26 0.44
N LEU A 15 3.91 -9.68 -0.74
CA LEU A 15 3.91 -8.23 -0.92
C LEU A 15 2.84 -7.54 -0.05
N SER A 16 1.63 -8.09 0.01
CA SER A 16 0.54 -7.53 0.83
C SER A 16 0.85 -7.51 2.32
N GLN A 17 1.63 -8.49 2.80
CA GLN A 17 2.06 -8.59 4.20
C GLN A 17 3.29 -7.73 4.50
N ALA A 18 4.21 -7.61 3.53
CA ALA A 18 5.44 -6.86 3.67
C ALA A 18 5.22 -5.33 3.67
N LEU A 19 4.27 -4.83 2.90
CA LEU A 19 4.03 -3.39 2.77
C LEU A 19 3.69 -2.69 4.11
N PRO A 20 2.73 -3.17 4.92
CA PRO A 20 2.46 -2.58 6.23
C PRO A 20 3.68 -2.59 7.15
N GLN A 21 4.37 -3.74 7.22
CA GLN A 21 5.57 -3.89 8.05
C GLN A 21 6.66 -2.92 7.63
N ALA A 22 6.88 -2.76 6.32
CA ALA A 22 7.87 -1.81 5.81
C ALA A 22 7.58 -0.37 6.25
N VAL A 23 6.31 0.04 6.28
CA VAL A 23 5.91 1.38 6.77
C VAL A 23 6.19 1.55 8.25
N GLU A 24 5.94 0.51 9.07
CA GLU A 24 6.21 0.54 10.51
C GLU A 24 7.69 0.74 10.83
N PHE A 25 8.58 0.12 10.06
CA PHE A 25 10.04 0.24 10.23
C PHE A 25 10.65 1.53 9.68
N LEU A 26 9.93 2.31 8.86
CA LEU A 26 10.47 3.55 8.31
C LEU A 26 10.61 4.62 9.39
N ALA A 27 11.74 5.32 9.44
CA ALA A 27 11.82 6.53 10.25
C ALA A 27 10.80 7.59 9.76
N PRO A 28 10.40 8.56 10.60
CA PRO A 28 9.70 9.76 10.13
C PRO A 28 10.36 10.35 8.87
N GLN A 29 9.56 10.67 7.85
CA GLN A 29 10.02 11.15 6.54
C GLN A 29 10.84 10.13 5.72
N GLY A 30 11.03 8.91 6.23
CA GLY A 30 11.63 7.80 5.50
C GLY A 30 10.80 7.42 4.27
N ARG A 31 11.46 6.93 3.22
CA ARG A 31 10.81 6.67 1.93
C ARG A 31 10.65 5.18 1.67
N LEU A 32 9.46 4.78 1.26
CA LEU A 32 9.17 3.46 0.70
C LEU A 32 9.18 3.55 -0.82
N ALA A 33 10.13 2.86 -1.45
CA ALA A 33 10.23 2.73 -2.90
C ALA A 33 9.95 1.29 -3.31
N VAL A 34 8.96 1.08 -4.18
CA VAL A 34 8.59 -0.25 -4.68
C VAL A 34 8.65 -0.26 -6.19
N ILE A 35 9.37 -1.24 -6.74
CA ILE A 35 9.44 -1.53 -8.18
C ILE A 35 8.55 -2.73 -8.45
N SER A 36 7.63 -2.60 -9.39
CA SER A 36 6.72 -3.67 -9.82
C SER A 36 6.94 -3.98 -11.29
N TYR A 37 6.89 -5.26 -11.67
CA TYR A 37 7.05 -5.70 -13.07
C TYR A 37 5.73 -6.10 -13.71
N HIS A 38 4.72 -6.42 -12.91
CA HIS A 38 3.39 -6.78 -13.39
C HIS A 38 2.29 -5.83 -12.87
N SER A 39 1.18 -5.82 -13.59
CA SER A 39 0.04 -4.94 -13.31
C SER A 39 -0.63 -5.23 -11.96
N LEU A 40 -0.61 -6.48 -11.49
CA LEU A 40 -1.22 -6.87 -10.21
C LEU A 40 -0.46 -6.28 -9.02
N GLU A 41 0.88 -6.34 -9.04
CA GLU A 41 1.72 -5.69 -8.01
C GLU A 41 1.54 -4.18 -8.02
N ASP A 42 1.66 -3.55 -9.19
CA ASP A 42 1.52 -2.10 -9.35
C ASP A 42 0.15 -1.62 -8.84
N ARG A 43 -0.90 -2.40 -9.09
CA ARG A 43 -2.24 -2.13 -8.56
C ARG A 43 -2.29 -2.26 -7.04
N LEU A 44 -1.71 -3.30 -6.47
CA LEU A 44 -1.67 -3.54 -5.03
C LEU A 44 -0.93 -2.40 -4.32
N VAL A 45 0.27 -2.05 -4.78
CA VAL A 45 1.07 -0.94 -4.24
C VAL A 45 0.32 0.38 -4.35
N LYS A 46 -0.27 0.67 -5.52
CA LYS A 46 -1.07 1.89 -5.73
C LYS A 46 -2.25 1.99 -4.75
N GLN A 47 -2.96 0.89 -4.55
CA GLN A 47 -4.11 0.85 -3.64
C GLN A 47 -3.66 1.01 -2.19
N PHE A 48 -2.59 0.34 -1.78
CA PHE A 48 -1.99 0.49 -0.46
C PHE A 48 -1.58 1.94 -0.20
N TYR A 49 -0.78 2.56 -1.09
CA TYR A 49 -0.35 3.96 -0.93
C TYR A 49 -1.53 4.93 -0.87
N ARG A 50 -2.55 4.73 -1.71
CA ARG A 50 -3.75 5.58 -1.70
C ARG A 50 -4.52 5.47 -0.38
N ARG A 51 -4.59 4.27 0.20
CA ARG A 51 -5.29 4.04 1.46
C ARG A 51 -4.51 4.70 2.61
N GLU A 52 -3.23 4.39 2.71
CA GLU A 52 -2.34 4.91 3.76
C GLU A 52 -2.09 6.43 3.65
N SER A 53 -2.43 7.05 2.52
CA SER A 53 -2.38 8.51 2.36
C SER A 53 -3.70 9.23 2.66
N GLN A 54 -4.74 8.53 3.14
CA GLN A 54 -6.04 9.12 3.43
C GLN A 54 -6.31 9.16 4.94
N ASP A 55 -6.88 10.26 5.41
CA ASP A 55 -7.37 10.36 6.80
C ASP A 55 -8.72 9.68 7.03
N CYS A 56 -9.39 9.24 5.98
CA CYS A 56 -10.66 8.54 6.09
C CYS A 56 -10.82 7.60 4.90
N ILE A 57 -11.23 6.37 5.20
CA ILE A 57 -11.53 5.33 4.20
C ILE A 57 -13.01 4.93 4.24
N CYS A 58 -13.84 5.69 4.97
CA CYS A 58 -15.28 5.44 5.02
C CYS A 58 -15.90 5.64 3.64
N PRO A 59 -16.96 4.89 3.30
CA PRO A 59 -17.77 5.15 2.12
C PRO A 59 -18.34 6.59 2.14
N PRO A 60 -18.51 7.23 0.98
CA PRO A 60 -18.99 8.61 0.89
C PRO A 60 -20.42 8.79 1.41
N GLU A 61 -21.20 7.70 1.50
CA GLU A 61 -22.56 7.71 2.06
C GLU A 61 -22.57 7.89 3.58
N VAL A 62 -21.42 7.73 4.25
CA VAL A 62 -21.30 7.88 5.70
C VAL A 62 -20.90 9.33 6.03
N PRO A 63 -21.80 10.15 6.61
CA PRO A 63 -21.55 11.58 6.79
C PRO A 63 -20.54 11.91 7.90
N VAL A 64 -20.25 10.95 8.78
CA VAL A 64 -19.32 11.11 9.90
C VAL A 64 -18.32 9.97 9.91
N CYS A 65 -17.02 10.29 9.96
CA CYS A 65 -15.97 9.27 10.00
C CYS A 65 -16.11 8.37 11.24
N ARG A 66 -16.11 7.04 11.00
CA ARG A 66 -16.10 6.00 12.05
C ARG A 66 -14.96 5.00 11.91
N CYS A 67 -14.13 5.14 10.87
CA CYS A 67 -13.03 4.21 10.62
C CYS A 67 -11.78 4.51 11.46
N HIS A 68 -11.69 5.71 12.06
CA HIS A 68 -10.53 6.19 12.83
C HIS A 68 -9.18 6.05 12.10
N HIS A 69 -9.22 5.89 10.77
CA HIS A 69 -8.03 5.83 9.94
C HIS A 69 -7.32 7.19 9.97
N ARG A 70 -6.00 7.19 9.86
CA ARG A 70 -5.19 8.41 9.72
C ARG A 70 -4.16 8.17 8.64
N ALA A 71 -3.85 9.21 7.88
CA ALA A 71 -2.79 9.09 6.90
C ALA A 71 -1.46 8.79 7.63
N THR A 72 -0.76 7.77 7.14
CA THR A 72 0.58 7.36 7.60
C THR A 72 1.63 7.66 6.53
N LEU A 73 1.21 7.77 5.27
CA LEU A 73 2.07 8.01 4.12
C LEU A 73 1.67 9.26 3.33
N GLU A 74 2.67 9.90 2.72
CA GLU A 74 2.52 10.90 1.67
C GLU A 74 2.97 10.31 0.33
N ILE A 75 2.13 10.45 -0.70
CA ILE A 75 2.49 9.96 -2.05
C ILE A 75 3.44 10.95 -2.72
N VAL A 76 4.70 10.53 -2.88
CA VAL A 76 5.74 11.34 -3.55
C VAL A 76 5.55 11.31 -5.07
N THR A 77 5.24 10.14 -5.63
CA THR A 77 5.06 9.97 -7.08
C THR A 77 3.60 9.67 -7.44
N LYS A 78 2.88 10.65 -7.99
CA LYS A 78 1.47 10.48 -8.41
C LYS A 78 1.32 9.47 -9.56
N LYS A 79 2.21 9.55 -10.54
CA LYS A 79 2.34 8.58 -11.65
C LYS A 79 3.55 7.67 -11.36
N PRO A 80 3.51 6.38 -11.76
CA PRO A 80 4.68 5.53 -11.64
C PRO A 80 5.81 6.08 -12.50
N ILE A 81 7.04 5.99 -12.01
CA ILE A 81 8.25 6.28 -12.78
C ILE A 81 8.53 5.05 -13.64
N THR A 82 8.68 5.26 -14.95
CA THR A 82 8.99 4.22 -15.93
C THR A 82 10.43 4.36 -16.43
N PRO A 83 11.05 3.28 -16.92
CA PRO A 83 12.41 3.35 -17.44
C PRO A 83 12.52 4.32 -18.62
N SER A 84 13.70 4.94 -18.72
CA SER A 84 14.10 5.78 -19.85
C SER A 84 14.48 4.95 -21.08
N GLU A 85 14.54 5.57 -22.26
CA GLU A 85 14.98 4.89 -23.48
C GLU A 85 16.40 4.33 -23.40
N LEU A 86 17.30 5.01 -22.69
CA LEU A 86 18.67 4.55 -22.46
C LEU A 86 18.69 3.29 -21.60
N GLU A 87 17.89 3.25 -20.54
CA GLU A 87 17.74 2.07 -19.68
C GLU A 87 17.11 0.91 -20.43
N LEU A 88 16.12 1.16 -21.30
CA LEU A 88 15.51 0.11 -22.12
C LEU A 88 16.50 -0.53 -23.10
N LYS A 89 17.41 0.27 -23.68
CA LYS A 89 18.48 -0.23 -24.55
C LYS A 89 19.51 -1.05 -23.77
N ALA A 90 19.90 -0.59 -22.58
CA ALA A 90 20.87 -1.27 -21.73
C ALA A 90 20.29 -2.53 -21.05
N ASN A 91 19.01 -2.52 -20.71
CA ASN A 91 18.33 -3.62 -20.03
C ASN A 91 16.87 -3.76 -20.52
N PRO A 92 16.62 -4.51 -21.62
CA PRO A 92 15.28 -4.72 -22.15
C PRO A 92 14.28 -5.33 -21.16
N ARG A 93 14.75 -6.01 -20.10
CA ARG A 93 13.89 -6.62 -19.06
C ARG A 93 13.19 -5.57 -18.20
N CYS A 94 13.68 -4.32 -18.16
CA CYS A 94 13.04 -3.26 -17.39
C CYS A 94 11.80 -2.67 -18.06
N ARG A 95 11.47 -3.03 -19.31
CA ARG A 95 10.33 -2.51 -20.09
C ARG A 95 9.03 -2.33 -19.31
N SER A 96 8.69 -3.30 -18.45
CA SER A 96 7.43 -3.30 -17.69
C SER A 96 7.60 -2.81 -16.24
N ALA A 97 8.81 -2.42 -15.85
CA ALA A 97 9.10 -1.93 -14.51
C ALA A 97 8.37 -0.60 -14.25
N LYS A 98 7.79 -0.49 -13.06
CA LYS A 98 7.13 0.72 -12.58
C LYS A 98 7.58 0.97 -11.16
N LEU A 99 8.17 2.14 -10.92
CA LEU A 99 8.59 2.56 -9.60
C LEU A 99 7.54 3.49 -8.97
N ARG A 100 7.17 3.22 -7.72
CA ARG A 100 6.32 4.08 -6.90
C ARG A 100 7.01 4.42 -5.58
N ILE A 101 6.91 5.68 -5.18
CA ILE A 101 7.53 6.20 -3.97
C ILE A 101 6.48 6.86 -3.08
N ALA A 102 6.50 6.52 -1.80
CA ALA A 102 5.78 7.20 -0.72
C ALA A 102 6.72 7.54 0.43
N ALA A 103 6.41 8.56 1.21
CA ALA A 103 7.18 8.95 2.39
C ALA A 103 6.33 8.77 3.65
N ARG A 104 6.92 8.26 4.74
CA ARG A 104 6.24 8.18 6.04
C ARG A 104 6.04 9.59 6.57
N LEU A 105 4.81 9.92 6.97
CA LEU A 105 4.53 11.20 7.60
C LEU A 105 5.30 11.32 8.93
N ALA A 106 5.75 12.53 9.25
CA ALA A 106 6.36 12.78 10.55
C ALA A 106 5.32 12.53 11.64
N SER A 107 5.73 11.97 12.79
CA SER A 107 4.88 11.61 13.93
C SER A 107 4.20 12.79 14.65
N GLY A 108 4.04 13.93 13.98
CA GLY A 108 3.29 15.11 14.43
C GLY A 108 2.65 15.91 13.30
N GLN A 109 2.69 15.45 12.05
CA GLN A 109 2.04 16.11 10.92
C GLN A 109 0.78 15.36 10.52
N VAL A 110 -0.26 15.53 11.33
CA VAL A 110 -1.64 15.42 10.83
C VAL A 110 -1.81 16.48 9.76
N VAL A 111 -1.83 16.08 8.49
CA VAL A 111 -2.24 16.96 7.39
C VAL A 111 -3.76 17.10 7.46
N GLY A 112 -4.22 17.87 8.46
CA GLY A 112 -5.63 18.00 8.80
C GLY A 112 -5.84 18.53 10.22
N GLN A 113 -5.27 19.69 10.54
CA GLN A 113 -5.58 20.39 11.78
C GLN A 113 -6.99 20.99 11.70
N ALA A 114 -7.94 20.32 12.33
CA ALA A 114 -8.77 20.96 13.34
C ALA A 114 -8.94 19.98 14.51
N ALA A 115 -8.80 20.52 15.72
CA ALA A 115 -8.94 19.89 17.03
C ALA A 115 -7.64 19.36 17.68
N ASN A 116 -7.20 20.18 18.63
CA ASN A 116 -6.30 19.92 19.74
C ASN A 116 -6.51 18.54 20.36
N LEU A 117 -5.42 17.83 20.67
CA LEU A 117 -5.31 17.06 21.91
C LEU A 117 -3.84 16.76 22.22
N SER A 118 -3.46 17.20 23.42
CA SER A 118 -2.23 16.97 24.14
C SER A 118 -1.85 15.49 24.15
N TYR A 119 -0.59 15.24 23.78
CA TYR A 119 0.06 13.94 23.82
C TYR A 119 0.26 13.48 25.28
N ASP A 120 -0.54 12.52 25.73
CA ASP A 120 -0.35 11.84 27.01
C ASP A 120 0.48 10.57 26.81
N LYS A 121 1.66 10.55 27.44
CA LYS A 121 2.62 9.44 27.41
C LYS A 121 2.21 8.43 28.48
N THR A 122 1.28 7.52 28.17
CA THR A 122 1.12 6.23 28.88
C THR A 122 0.03 5.43 28.17
N LYS A 123 0.42 4.44 27.36
CA LYS A 123 -0.36 3.22 27.08
C LYS A 123 0.48 2.29 26.19
N GLN A 124 1.23 1.43 26.89
CA GLN A 124 1.51 0.07 26.42
C GLN A 124 0.20 -0.73 26.48
N GLU A 125 0.10 -1.79 25.65
CA GLU A 125 -1.01 -2.78 25.56
C GLU A 125 -2.21 -2.28 24.72
N THR A 126 -2.80 -2.99 23.74
CA THR A 126 -2.93 -4.42 23.39
C THR A 126 -3.01 -4.54 21.85
N PHE A 127 -2.25 -5.39 21.18
CA PHE A 127 -2.56 -6.80 20.88
C PHE A 127 -3.90 -7.00 20.11
N ASN A 128 -3.74 -7.34 18.82
CA ASN A 128 -4.61 -8.23 18.03
C ASN A 128 -6.02 -7.76 17.64
N ASP A 129 -6.14 -7.07 16.50
CA ASP A 129 -7.39 -7.02 15.70
C ASP A 129 -7.15 -6.64 14.22
N TYR A 130 -6.03 -7.08 13.63
CA TYR A 130 -5.83 -6.93 12.19
C TYR A 130 -6.55 -8.05 11.45
N GLN A 131 -7.81 -7.82 11.08
CA GLN A 131 -8.51 -8.67 10.12
C GLN A 131 -7.78 -8.52 8.77
N PRO A 132 -7.16 -9.59 8.23
CA PRO A 132 -6.50 -9.52 6.94
C PRO A 132 -7.53 -9.12 5.89
N PHE A 133 -7.16 -8.19 5.02
CA PHE A 133 -7.97 -7.81 3.86
C PHE A 133 -8.33 -9.07 3.06
N LYS A 134 -9.60 -9.47 3.13
CA LYS A 134 -10.17 -10.41 2.15
C LYS A 134 -10.24 -9.69 0.82
N PHE A 135 -9.17 -9.77 0.04
CA PHE A 135 -9.32 -9.73 -1.41
C PHE A 135 -10.23 -10.90 -1.77
N ALA A 136 -11.48 -10.61 -2.11
CA ALA A 136 -12.35 -11.60 -2.74
C ALA A 136 -11.73 -11.93 -4.09
N LEU A 137 -10.86 -12.95 -4.11
CA LEU A 137 -10.43 -13.57 -5.35
C LEU A 137 -11.70 -14.10 -6.02
N PRO A 138 -11.92 -13.85 -7.32
CA PRO A 138 -13.06 -14.40 -8.02
C PRO A 138 -13.00 -15.94 -7.91
N ALA A 139 -14.11 -16.54 -7.47
CA ALA A 139 -14.23 -17.98 -7.36
C ALA A 139 -13.94 -18.64 -8.72
N PRO A 140 -13.23 -19.80 -8.76
CA PRO A 140 -13.02 -20.50 -10.01
C PRO A 140 -14.36 -20.99 -10.55
N GLN A 141 -14.79 -20.45 -11.70
CA GLN A 141 -15.95 -20.96 -12.43
C GLN A 141 -15.64 -22.38 -12.88
N ARG A 142 -16.27 -23.35 -12.21
CA ARG A 142 -16.39 -24.74 -12.67
C ARG A 142 -17.66 -24.83 -13.49
N GLU A 143 -17.54 -24.94 -14.80
CA GLU A 143 -18.53 -25.68 -15.60
C GLU A 143 -17.77 -26.54 -16.61
N PHE A 144 -17.68 -27.83 -16.29
CA PHE A 144 -17.48 -28.87 -17.26
C PHE A 144 -18.84 -29.18 -17.88
N GLY A 145 -18.90 -29.09 -19.20
CA GLY A 145 -19.89 -29.70 -20.08
C GLY A 145 -19.15 -30.17 -21.32
#